data_AF-K9LDN0-F1
#
_entry.id   AF-K9LDN0-F1
#
_cell.length_a   1.000
_cell.length_b   1.000
_cell.length_c   1.000
_cell.angle_alpha   90.00
_cell.angle_beta   90.00
_cell.angle_gamma   90.00
#
_symmetry.space_group_name_H-M   'P 1'
#
loop_
_entity.id
_entity.type
_entity.pdbx_description
1 polymer ?
#
loop_
_entity_poly.entity_id
_entity_poly.type
_entity_poly.pdbx_seq_one_letter_code
_entity_poly.pdbx_strand_id
1 'polypeptide(L)'
;MRLDNVIFRLGMASTIPGARQLVNHRHILVNNRIVNIPSYRCKPQDFITIKDRQKSQAMIIKNMDFSQKYKIPNHLAFNSLENKGLINQILDHESIGLKINELLVVEYYSRQA
;
A
#
# COMPACT_ATOMS: atom_id res chain seq x y z
N MET A 1 -2.18 6.26 -7.01
CA MET A 1 -2.15 5.38 -5.82
C MET A 1 -0.80 5.52 -5.14
N ARG A 2 -0.76 5.86 -3.84
CA ARG A 2 0.50 6.06 -3.10
C ARG A 2 1.02 4.73 -2.56
N LEU A 3 2.34 4.54 -2.58
CA LEU A 3 3.00 3.32 -2.11
C LEU A 3 2.71 2.99 -0.65
N ASP A 4 2.74 3.99 0.25
CA ASP A 4 2.42 3.79 1.67
C ASP A 4 1.01 3.24 1.89
N ASN A 5 0.02 3.77 1.18
CA ASN A 5 -1.36 3.29 1.25
C ASN A 5 -1.50 1.87 0.66
N VAL A 6 -0.81 1.56 -0.43
CA VAL A 6 -0.86 0.22 -1.02
C VAL A 6 -0.28 -0.84 -0.06
N ILE A 7 0.87 -0.56 0.55
CA ILE A 7 1.50 -1.45 1.55
C ILE A 7 0.56 -1.69 2.74
N PHE A 8 -0.09 -0.64 3.22
CA PHE A 8 -1.08 -0.75 4.29
C PHE A 8 -2.29 -1.61 3.87
N ARG A 9 -2.85 -1.39 2.67
CA ARG A 9 -3.99 -2.17 2.16
C ARG A 9 -3.66 -3.62 1.83
N LEU A 10 -2.39 -3.94 1.53
CA LEU A 10 -1.89 -5.30 1.39
C LEU A 10 -1.65 -6.01 2.74
N GLY A 11 -1.80 -5.32 3.87
CA GLY A 11 -1.61 -5.89 5.20
C GLY A 11 -0.15 -6.04 5.63
N MET A 12 0.81 -5.60 4.80
CA MET A 12 2.25 -5.64 5.11
C MET A 12 2.64 -4.71 6.27
N ALA A 13 1.77 -3.76 6.61
CA ALA A 13 1.92 -2.86 7.75
C ALA A 13 0.57 -2.71 8.46
N SER A 14 0.59 -2.63 9.78
CA SER A 14 -0.60 -2.47 10.62
C SER A 14 -1.22 -1.06 10.56
N THR A 15 -0.44 -0.03 10.22
CA THR A 15 -0.88 1.36 10.14
C THR A 15 -0.21 2.10 8.98
N ILE A 16 -0.83 3.17 8.50
CA ILE A 16 -0.26 4.02 7.43
C ILE A 16 1.10 4.62 7.84
N PRO A 17 1.30 5.18 9.05
CA PRO A 17 2.62 5.64 9.49
C PRO A 17 3.67 4.51 9.51
N GLY A 18 3.29 3.30 9.93
CA GLY A 18 4.17 2.13 9.88
C GLY A 18 4.56 1.77 8.44
N ALA A 19 3.62 1.82 7.50
CA ALA A 19 3.92 1.62 6.08
C ALA A 19 4.92 2.65 5.54
N ARG A 20 4.76 3.93 5.91
CA ARG A 20 5.72 5.00 5.54
C ARG A 20 7.11 4.74 6.10
N GLN A 21 7.19 4.24 7.33
CA GLN A 21 8.46 3.85 7.94
C GLN A 21 9.13 2.74 7.14
N LEU A 22 8.41 1.67 6.80
CA LEU A 22 8.97 0.57 5.99
C LEU A 22 9.55 1.06 4.66
N VAL A 23 8.83 1.97 3.98
CA VAL A 23 9.31 2.59 2.74
C VAL A 23 10.57 3.44 2.98
N ASN A 24 10.53 4.38 3.92
CA ASN A 24 11.65 5.28 4.22
C ASN A 24 12.93 4.51 4.58
N HIS A 25 12.79 3.41 5.33
CA HIS A 25 13.90 2.55 5.75
C HIS A 25 14.35 1.53 4.68
N ARG A 26 13.88 1.66 3.43
CA ARG A 26 14.31 0.84 2.28
C ARG A 26 14.03 -0.66 2.44
N HIS A 27 12.92 -1.02 3.08
CA HIS A 27 12.47 -2.41 3.21
C HIS A 27 11.65 -2.91 2.02
N ILE A 28 11.19 -2.00 1.17
CA ILE A 28 10.27 -2.28 0.06
C ILE A 28 10.97 -2.12 -1.28
N LEU A 29 10.65 -3.02 -2.19
CA LEU A 29 11.05 -3.02 -3.58
C LEU A 29 9.79 -2.84 -4.45
N VAL A 30 9.89 -2.03 -5.50
CA VAL A 30 8.91 -1.95 -6.58
C VAL A 30 9.60 -2.40 -7.85
N ASN A 31 9.08 -3.44 -8.50
CA ASN A 31 9.69 -4.05 -9.69
C ASN A 31 11.19 -4.36 -9.48
N ASN A 32 11.53 -4.97 -8.33
CA ASN A 32 12.89 -5.31 -7.89
C ASN A 32 13.84 -4.11 -7.66
N ARG A 33 13.34 -2.86 -7.66
CA ARG A 33 14.13 -1.66 -7.34
C ARG A 33 13.74 -1.10 -5.99
N ILE A 34 14.72 -0.64 -5.21
CA ILE A 34 14.46 0.00 -3.91
C ILE A 34 13.73 1.32 -4.14
N VAL A 35 12.57 1.47 -3.52
CA VAL A 35 11.83 2.73 -3.47
C VAL A 35 11.73 3.17 -2.02
N ASN A 36 12.25 4.36 -1.73
CA ASN A 36 12.28 4.95 -0.39
C ASN A 36 11.39 6.20 -0.27
N ILE A 37 10.46 6.38 -1.21
CA ILE A 37 9.55 7.53 -1.27
C ILE A 37 8.12 7.05 -0.98
N PRO A 38 7.53 7.35 0.18
CA PRO A 38 6.18 6.89 0.53
C PRO A 38 5.09 7.41 -0.40
N SER A 39 5.30 8.61 -0.96
CA SER A 39 4.42 9.24 -1.95
C SER A 39 4.59 8.70 -3.37
N TYR A 40 5.45 7.69 -3.59
CA TYR A 40 5.63 7.08 -4.89
C TYR A 40 4.28 6.66 -5.48
N ARG A 41 4.02 7.11 -6.72
CA ARG A 41 2.78 6.83 -7.42
C ARG A 41 2.91 5.49 -8.13
N CYS A 42 2.38 4.44 -7.51
CA CYS A 42 2.35 3.12 -8.12
C CYS A 42 1.41 3.12 -9.34
N LYS A 43 1.76 2.30 -10.32
CA LYS A 43 1.03 2.08 -11.56
C LYS A 43 0.40 0.68 -11.56
N PRO A 44 -0.64 0.46 -12.38
CA PRO A 44 -1.09 -0.89 -12.68
C PRO A 44 0.07 -1.76 -13.16
N GLN A 45 0.03 -3.04 -12.83
CA GLN A 45 1.06 -4.07 -13.11
C GLN A 45 2.38 -3.90 -12.34
N ASP A 46 2.48 -2.94 -11.42
CA ASP A 46 3.63 -2.88 -10.51
C ASP A 46 3.62 -4.03 -9.52
N PHE A 47 4.77 -4.67 -9.35
CA PHE A 47 5.03 -5.65 -8.32
C PHE A 47 5.68 -5.02 -7.09
N ILE A 48 5.09 -5.26 -5.93
CA ILE A 48 5.59 -4.81 -4.63
C ILE A 48 6.15 -6.02 -3.90
N THR A 49 7.46 -6.01 -3.65
CA THR A 49 8.16 -7.09 -2.96
C THR A 49 8.92 -6.57 -1.75
N ILE A 50 9.25 -7.50 -0.86
CA ILE A 50 10.03 -7.22 0.34
C ILE A 50 11.51 -7.37 0.01
N LYS A 51 12.35 -6.47 0.51
CA LYS A 51 13.80 -6.60 0.40
C LYS A 51 14.29 -7.86 1.10
N ASP A 52 15.13 -8.63 0.42
CA ASP A 52 15.71 -9.88 0.93
C ASP A 52 16.71 -9.63 2.08
N ARG A 53 16.15 -9.44 3.26
CA ARG A 53 16.84 -9.24 4.53
C ARG A 53 15.94 -9.78 5.61
N GLN A 54 16.47 -10.69 6.43
CA GLN A 54 15.71 -11.38 7.48
C GLN A 54 14.90 -10.43 8.37
N LYS A 55 15.49 -9.30 8.78
CA LYS A 55 14.78 -8.28 9.60
C LYS A 55 13.56 -7.70 8.90
N SER A 56 13.63 -7.43 7.59
CA SER A 56 12.50 -6.89 6.81
C SER A 56 11.38 -7.93 6.69
N GLN A 57 11.75 -9.16 6.34
CA GLN A 57 10.80 -10.26 6.16
C GLN A 57 10.09 -10.58 7.48
N ALA A 58 10.83 -10.75 8.58
CA ALA A 58 10.26 -11.03 9.89
C ALA A 58 9.26 -9.96 10.36
N MET A 59 9.56 -8.67 10.10
CA MET A 59 8.67 -7.57 10.48
C MET A 59 7.37 -7.58 9.68
N ILE A 60 7.44 -7.83 8.37
CA ILE A 60 6.27 -7.80 7.48
C ILE A 60 5.43 -9.07 7.64
N ILE A 61 6.05 -10.24 7.80
CA ILE A 61 5.34 -11.50 8.09
C ILE A 61 4.53 -11.36 9.39
N LYS A 62 5.18 -10.86 10.46
CA LYS A 62 4.49 -10.59 11.72
C LYS A 62 3.30 -9.65 11.52
N ASN A 63 3.45 -8.57 10.75
CA ASN A 63 2.35 -7.65 10.48
C ASN A 63 1.20 -8.34 9.72
N MET A 64 1.50 -9.23 8.78
CA MET A 64 0.47 -9.94 8.02
C MET A 64 -0.31 -10.95 8.88
N ASP A 65 0.34 -11.62 9.82
CA ASP A 65 -0.34 -12.48 10.79
C ASP A 65 -1.37 -11.68 11.62
N PHE A 66 -1.00 -10.46 12.05
CA PHE A 66 -1.93 -9.56 12.74
C PHE A 66 -3.00 -8.96 11.81
N SER A 67 -2.70 -8.80 10.53
CA SER A 67 -3.54 -8.12 9.53
C SER A 67 -4.60 -9.02 8.90
N GLN A 68 -4.73 -10.30 9.30
CA GLN A 68 -5.78 -11.23 8.82
C GLN A 68 -7.22 -10.67 8.94
N LYS A 69 -7.40 -9.55 9.65
CA LYS A 69 -8.68 -8.85 9.84
C LYS A 69 -9.16 -8.02 8.65
N TYR A 70 -8.31 -7.69 7.67
CA TYR A 70 -8.70 -6.79 6.57
C TYR A 70 -8.76 -7.50 5.21
N LYS A 71 -9.91 -7.38 4.54
CA LYS A 71 -10.09 -7.86 3.17
C LYS A 71 -9.27 -6.99 2.21
N ILE A 72 -8.40 -7.62 1.43
CA ILE A 72 -7.64 -6.96 0.39
C ILE A 72 -8.61 -6.45 -0.70
N PRO A 73 -8.54 -5.17 -1.11
CA PRO A 73 -9.37 -4.63 -2.18
C PRO A 73 -9.11 -5.31 -3.54
N ASN A 74 -10.13 -5.38 -4.39
CA ASN A 74 -10.08 -6.09 -5.69
C ASN A 74 -8.96 -5.61 -6.64
N HIS A 75 -8.58 -4.34 -6.57
CA HIS A 75 -7.53 -3.76 -7.42
C HIS A 75 -6.11 -4.16 -6.98
N LEU A 76 -5.97 -4.84 -5.84
CA LEU A 76 -4.73 -5.39 -5.33
C LEU A 76 -4.82 -6.92 -5.25
N ALA A 77 -3.73 -7.59 -5.59
CA ALA A 77 -3.55 -9.01 -5.32
C ALA A 77 -2.33 -9.20 -4.44
N PHE A 78 -2.38 -10.23 -3.61
CA PHE A 78 -1.26 -10.62 -2.77
C PHE A 78 -1.03 -12.12 -2.87
N ASN A 79 0.21 -12.51 -3.15
CA ASN A 79 0.66 -13.88 -3.14
C ASN A 79 1.41 -14.16 -1.84
N SER A 80 0.81 -14.95 -0.95
CA SER A 80 1.35 -15.31 0.35
C SER A 80 2.61 -16.18 0.28
N LEU A 81 2.79 -16.98 -0.78
CA LEU A 81 3.97 -17.85 -0.93
C LEU A 81 5.23 -17.03 -1.21
N GLU A 82 5.13 -16.03 -2.09
CA GLU A 82 6.24 -15.20 -2.51
C GLU A 82 6.36 -13.88 -1.72
N ASN A 83 5.43 -13.63 -0.80
CA ASN A 83 5.25 -12.33 -0.14
C ASN A 83 5.25 -11.15 -1.12
N LYS A 84 4.49 -11.30 -2.20
CA LYS A 84 4.50 -10.42 -3.35
C LYS A 84 3.13 -9.81 -3.58
N GLY A 85 3.06 -8.49 -3.56
CA GLY A 85 1.89 -7.71 -3.95
C GLY A 85 1.90 -7.37 -5.43
N LEU A 86 0.73 -7.35 -6.05
CA LEU A 86 0.49 -6.91 -7.41
C LEU A 86 -0.62 -5.87 -7.42
N ILE A 87 -0.44 -4.82 -8.22
CA ILE A 87 -1.49 -3.85 -8.52
C ILE A 87 -2.15 -4.26 -9.83
N ASN A 88 -3.39 -4.73 -9.78
CA ASN A 88 -4.09 -5.25 -10.95
C ASN A 88 -4.57 -4.11 -11.86
N GLN A 89 -5.23 -3.12 -11.26
CA GLN A 89 -5.91 -2.05 -11.98
C GLN A 89 -5.93 -0.75 -11.20
N ILE A 90 -6.41 0.31 -11.84
CA ILE A 90 -6.71 1.57 -11.16
C ILE A 90 -7.90 1.34 -10.22
N LEU A 91 -7.88 2.06 -9.10
CA LEU A 91 -8.88 1.98 -8.05
C LEU A 91 -10.21 2.60 -8.53
N ASP A 92 -11.30 1.83 -8.44
CA ASP A 92 -12.67 2.33 -8.65
C ASP A 92 -13.20 3.01 -7.39
N HIS A 93 -14.04 4.04 -7.54
CA HIS A 93 -14.59 4.80 -6.42
C HIS A 93 -15.27 3.92 -5.35
N GLU A 94 -15.97 2.85 -5.77
CA GLU A 94 -16.63 1.92 -4.87
C GLU A 94 -15.66 1.13 -3.97
N SER A 95 -14.40 1.01 -4.39
CA SER A 95 -13.36 0.27 -3.66
C SER A 95 -12.58 1.13 -2.65
N ILE A 96 -13.00 2.38 -2.45
CA ILE A 96 -12.45 3.29 -1.44
C ILE A 96 -12.89 2.81 -0.05
N GLY A 97 -11.93 2.35 0.76
CA GLY A 97 -12.20 1.86 2.11
C GLY A 97 -12.37 2.97 3.16
N LEU A 98 -12.96 4.12 2.80
CA LEU A 98 -13.25 5.23 3.70
C LEU A 98 -14.58 5.86 3.28
N LYS A 99 -15.50 6.04 4.23
CA LYS A 99 -16.81 6.65 3.98
C LYS A 99 -16.65 8.17 3.93
N ILE A 100 -16.48 8.73 2.74
CA ILE A 100 -16.33 10.17 2.50
C ILE A 100 -17.27 10.64 1.41
N ASN A 101 -17.71 11.90 1.50
CA ASN A 101 -18.36 12.59 0.41
C ASN A 101 -17.32 13.49 -0.26
N GLU A 102 -16.85 13.09 -1.44
CA GLU A 102 -15.84 13.82 -2.23
C GLU A 102 -16.33 15.21 -2.63
N LEU A 103 -17.64 15.41 -2.83
CA LEU A 103 -18.22 16.69 -3.23
C LEU A 103 -17.98 17.80 -2.19
N LEU A 104 -18.06 17.49 -0.90
CA LEU A 104 -17.77 18.45 0.17
C LEU A 104 -16.30 18.92 0.14
N VAL A 105 -15.39 18.04 -0.27
CA VAL A 105 -13.97 18.39 -0.43
C VAL A 105 -13.80 19.33 -1.64
N VAL A 106 -14.49 19.06 -2.75
CA VAL A 106 -14.49 19.94 -3.94
C VAL A 106 -15.06 21.32 -3.60
N GLU A 107 -16.20 21.39 -2.91
CA GLU A 107 -16.81 22.64 -2.44
C GLU A 107 -15.89 23.45 -1.51
N TYR A 108 -15.12 22.77 -0.66
CA TYR A 108 -14.17 23.45 0.22
C TYR A 108 -13.03 24.11 -0.58
N TYR A 109 -12.47 23.42 -1.57
CA TYR A 109 -11.34 23.90 -2.36
C TYR A 109 -11.74 24.90 -3.46
N SER A 110 -13.00 24.95 -3.89
CA SER A 110 -13.46 25.93 -4.90
C SER A 110 -13.34 27.39 -4.43
N ARG A 111 -13.28 27.63 -3.11
CA ARG A 111 -13.05 28.96 -2.52
C ARG A 111 -11.59 29.42 -2.57
N GLN A 112 -10.65 28.52 -2.87
CA GLN A 112 -9.21 28.80 -2.95
C GLN A 112 -8.75 29.04 -4.40
N ALA A 113 -9.62 28.80 -5.38
CA ALA A 113 -9.36 28.98 -6.81
C ALA A 113 -9.66 30.40 -7.29
#